data_AF-A0A519LNU8-F1
#
_entry.id   AF-A0A519LNU8-F1
#
_cell.length_a   1.000
_cell.length_b   1.000
_cell.length_c   1.000
_cell.angle_alpha   90.00
_cell.angle_beta   90.00
_cell.angle_gamma   90.00
#
_symmetry.space_group_name_H-M   'P 1'
#
loop_
_entity.id
_entity.type
_entity.pdbx_description
1 polymer ?
#
loop_
_entity_poly.entity_id
_entity_poly.type
_entity_poly.pdbx_seq_one_letter_code
_entity_poly.pdbx_strand_id
1 'polypeptide(L)'
;MKKIFISLLMIICVFELKAQEAKIISIINFTGSIDKYPIEMKLEINQKSDSVAGEYFYKKNGNANKMILEGKLKDGVLNLQERAYNAAKRKYETTGSFRLNYIDQIYLSGSWQKPSKNALYLTVKLSARENLKAFNPSNYVFQYVRNRVKLDYIPADAQYYFDLISLKVFINKSMRWAFTGFND
;
A
#
# COMPACT_ATOMS: atom_id res chain seq x y z
N MET A 1 -18.09 23.94 45.74
CA MET A 1 -17.15 24.26 44.64
C MET A 1 -16.15 23.13 44.35
N LYS A 2 -15.47 22.52 45.33
CA LYS A 2 -14.53 21.39 45.10
C LYS A 2 -15.12 20.16 44.37
N LYS A 3 -16.39 19.82 44.62
CA LYS A 3 -17.05 18.65 44.00
C LYS A 3 -17.35 18.81 42.50
N ILE A 4 -17.58 20.05 42.03
CA ILE A 4 -17.82 20.36 40.61
C ILE A 4 -16.51 20.23 39.82
N PHE A 5 -15.40 20.66 40.43
CA PHE A 5 -14.07 20.59 39.81
C PHE A 5 -13.61 19.14 39.58
N ILE A 6 -13.92 18.23 40.51
CA ILE A 6 -13.60 16.80 40.39
C ILE A 6 -14.44 16.12 39.31
N SER A 7 -15.72 16.51 39.18
CA SER A 7 -16.60 16.00 38.11
C SER A 7 -16.10 16.43 36.72
N LEU A 8 -15.67 17.69 36.58
CA LEU A 8 -15.13 18.20 35.32
C LEU A 8 -13.80 17.51 34.93
N LEU A 9 -12.96 17.20 35.91
CA LEU A 9 -11.69 16.49 35.68
C LEU A 9 -11.92 15.04 35.19
N MET A 10 -12.99 14.38 35.66
CA MET A 10 -13.30 13.00 35.25
C MET A 10 -13.83 12.90 33.81
N ILE A 11 -14.50 13.95 33.32
CA ILE A 11 -15.02 14.01 31.93
C ILE A 11 -13.87 14.17 30.93
N ILE A 12 -12.74 14.77 31.31
CA ILE A 12 -11.57 14.91 30.42
C ILE A 12 -10.84 13.57 30.23
N CYS A 13 -10.93 12.65 31.21
CA CYS A 13 -10.27 11.34 31.16
C CYS A 13 -10.94 10.32 30.23
N VAL A 14 -12.18 10.54 29.79
CA VAL A 14 -12.89 9.63 28.85
C VAL A 14 -12.73 10.00 27.38
N PHE A 15 -11.99 11.08 27.08
CA PHE A 15 -11.47 11.27 25.73
C PHE A 15 -10.27 10.37 25.53
N GLU A 16 -10.52 9.07 25.33
CA GLU A 16 -9.57 8.23 24.64
C GLU A 16 -9.28 8.90 23.30
N LEU A 17 -8.09 9.48 23.20
CA LEU A 17 -7.48 9.84 21.93
C LEU A 17 -7.47 8.55 21.10
N LYS A 18 -8.50 8.34 20.29
CA LYS A 18 -8.46 7.35 19.20
C LYS A 18 -7.36 7.82 18.28
N ALA A 19 -6.13 7.39 18.58
CA ALA A 19 -4.99 7.58 17.71
C ALA A 19 -5.44 7.13 16.32
N GLN A 20 -5.33 8.01 15.34
CA GLN A 20 -5.67 7.67 13.97
C GLN A 20 -4.78 6.49 13.58
N GLU A 21 -5.35 5.29 13.55
CA GLU A 21 -4.62 4.08 13.18
C GLU A 21 -3.95 4.32 11.84
N ALA A 22 -2.63 4.14 11.81
CA ALA A 22 -1.83 4.41 10.64
C ALA A 22 -2.37 3.62 9.44
N LYS A 23 -2.67 4.32 8.34
CA LYS A 23 -3.01 3.69 7.07
C LYS A 23 -1.74 3.09 6.48
N ILE A 24 -1.56 1.78 6.61
CA ILE A 24 -0.43 1.07 6.02
C ILE A 24 -0.83 0.59 4.62
N ILE A 25 -0.27 1.24 3.61
CA ILE A 25 -0.39 0.84 2.20
C ILE A 25 0.94 0.23 1.78
N SER A 26 0.92 -0.99 1.25
CA SER A 26 2.09 -1.66 0.68
C SER A 26 1.94 -1.74 -0.83
N ILE A 27 2.93 -1.24 -1.57
CA ILE A 27 2.99 -1.35 -3.04
C ILE A 27 4.09 -2.34 -3.37
N ILE A 28 3.75 -3.45 -4.03
CA ILE A 28 4.67 -4.55 -4.33
C ILE A 28 4.56 -4.92 -5.80
N ASN A 29 5.70 -5.07 -6.46
CA ASN A 29 5.80 -5.43 -7.87
C ASN A 29 6.23 -6.89 -7.98
N PHE A 30 5.40 -7.71 -8.60
CA PHE A 30 5.64 -9.11 -8.85
C PHE A 30 6.01 -9.37 -10.32
N THR A 31 6.79 -10.42 -10.55
CA THR A 31 7.06 -10.97 -11.88
C THR A 31 6.97 -12.49 -11.86
N GLY A 32 6.59 -13.09 -12.99
CA GLY A 32 6.46 -14.54 -13.12
C GLY A 32 5.56 -14.86 -14.30
N SER A 33 4.65 -15.82 -14.15
CA SER A 33 3.77 -16.23 -15.25
C SER A 33 2.36 -16.64 -14.83
N ILE A 34 1.45 -16.52 -15.80
CA ILE A 34 0.18 -17.24 -15.86
C ILE A 34 0.37 -18.35 -16.87
N ASP A 35 0.42 -19.59 -16.41
CA ASP A 35 0.82 -20.78 -17.16
C ASP A 35 2.17 -20.51 -17.87
N LYS A 36 2.23 -20.61 -19.20
CA LYS A 36 3.41 -20.31 -19.99
C LYS A 36 3.62 -18.83 -20.33
N TYR A 37 2.71 -17.94 -19.93
CA TYR A 37 2.72 -16.54 -20.36
C TYR A 37 3.34 -15.63 -19.29
N PRO A 38 4.52 -15.02 -19.55
CA PRO A 38 5.18 -14.15 -18.58
C PRO A 38 4.42 -12.84 -18.36
N ILE A 39 4.31 -12.44 -17.10
CA ILE A 39 3.63 -11.20 -16.69
C ILE A 39 4.48 -10.37 -15.72
N GLU A 40 4.14 -9.09 -15.63
CA GLU A 40 4.48 -8.22 -14.50
C GLU A 40 3.20 -7.70 -13.87
N MET A 41 3.18 -7.65 -12.55
CA MET A 41 2.00 -7.28 -11.75
C MET A 41 2.41 -6.31 -10.66
N LYS A 42 1.64 -5.25 -10.46
CA LYS A 42 1.79 -4.30 -9.36
C LYS A 42 0.54 -4.35 -8.51
N LEU A 43 0.72 -4.59 -7.21
CA LEU A 43 -0.38 -4.62 -6.24
C LEU A 43 -0.18 -3.55 -5.17
N GLU A 44 -1.25 -2.84 -4.87
CA GLU A 44 -1.40 -1.95 -3.74
C GLU A 44 -2.33 -2.62 -2.72
N ILE A 45 -1.77 -2.93 -1.55
CA ILE A 45 -2.47 -3.64 -0.46
C ILE A 45 -2.71 -2.65 0.67
N ASN A 46 -3.98 -2.38 0.96
CA ASN A 46 -4.38 -1.61 2.14
C ASN A 46 -4.65 -2.57 3.29
N GLN A 47 -3.75 -2.58 4.27
CA GLN A 47 -3.81 -3.51 5.40
C GLN A 47 -4.98 -3.24 6.36
N LYS A 48 -5.58 -2.04 6.31
CA LYS A 48 -6.70 -1.67 7.19
C LYS A 48 -8.04 -2.22 6.70
N SER A 49 -8.25 -2.20 5.38
CA SER A 49 -9.52 -2.60 4.76
C SER A 49 -9.44 -3.93 4.03
N ASP A 50 -8.29 -4.61 4.10
CA ASP A 50 -7.96 -5.81 3.33
C ASP A 50 -8.12 -5.64 1.81
N SER A 51 -8.26 -4.39 1.33
CA SER A 51 -8.54 -4.10 -0.07
C SER A 51 -7.26 -4.10 -0.86
N VAL A 52 -7.29 -4.75 -2.01
CA VAL A 52 -6.18 -4.80 -2.95
C VAL A 52 -6.62 -4.21 -4.28
N ALA A 53 -5.83 -3.26 -4.77
CA ALA A 53 -5.95 -2.70 -6.11
C ALA A 53 -4.64 -2.95 -6.86
N GLY A 54 -4.67 -2.95 -8.18
CA GLY A 54 -3.45 -3.16 -8.93
C GLY A 54 -3.65 -3.23 -10.43
N GLU A 55 -2.58 -3.61 -11.09
CA GLU A 55 -2.53 -3.78 -12.53
C GLU A 55 -1.54 -4.87 -12.88
N TYR A 56 -1.76 -5.55 -14.00
CA TYR A 56 -0.75 -6.43 -14.57
C TYR A 56 -0.76 -6.35 -16.09
N PHE A 57 0.35 -6.76 -16.71
CA PHE A 57 0.45 -6.86 -18.15
C PHE A 57 1.30 -8.07 -18.56
N TYR A 58 1.02 -8.60 -19.75
CA TYR A 58 1.86 -9.62 -20.36
C TYR A 58 3.14 -8.97 -20.91
N LYS A 59 4.31 -9.50 -20.57
CA LYS A 59 5.60 -8.91 -20.96
C LYS A 59 5.72 -8.71 -22.48
N LYS A 60 5.17 -9.63 -23.27
CA LYS A 60 5.16 -9.55 -24.75
C LYS A 60 4.46 -8.30 -25.29
N ASN A 61 3.42 -7.82 -24.60
CA ASN A 61 2.57 -6.73 -25.08
C ASN A 61 2.97 -5.37 -24.50
N GLY A 62 3.96 -5.35 -23.60
CA GLY A 62 4.39 -4.16 -22.88
C GLY A 62 3.31 -3.58 -21.95
N ASN A 63 3.64 -2.43 -21.37
CA ASN A 63 2.82 -1.77 -20.34
C ASN A 63 1.62 -0.98 -20.90
N ALA A 64 1.40 -0.99 -22.21
CA ALA A 64 0.29 -0.27 -22.85
C ALA A 64 -1.06 -1.00 -22.66
N ASN A 65 -1.02 -2.33 -22.55
CA ASN A 65 -2.22 -3.18 -22.48
C ASN A 65 -2.36 -3.79 -21.09
N LYS A 66 -2.51 -2.93 -20.08
CA LYS A 66 -2.67 -3.37 -18.70
C LYS A 66 -4.10 -3.83 -18.43
N MET A 67 -4.20 -4.83 -17.57
CA MET A 67 -5.45 -5.27 -16.98
C MET A 67 -5.52 -4.75 -15.55
N ILE A 68 -6.68 -4.22 -15.17
CA ILE A 68 -6.91 -3.68 -13.83
C ILE A 68 -7.26 -4.84 -12.90
N LEU A 69 -6.75 -4.78 -11.66
CA LEU A 69 -6.99 -5.76 -10.62
C LEU A 69 -7.66 -5.10 -9.42
N GLU A 70 -8.74 -5.69 -8.94
CA GLU A 70 -9.44 -5.25 -7.74
C GLU A 70 -9.85 -6.46 -6.91
N GLY A 71 -9.68 -6.41 -5.59
CA GLY A 71 -10.01 -7.56 -4.76
C GLY A 71 -9.66 -7.39 -3.29
N LYS A 72 -9.47 -8.53 -2.63
CA LYS A 72 -9.19 -8.57 -1.19
C LYS A 72 -8.13 -9.61 -0.85
N LEU A 73 -7.28 -9.27 0.12
CA LEU A 73 -6.35 -10.18 0.77
C LEU A 73 -6.92 -10.56 2.14
N LYS A 74 -7.34 -11.80 2.32
CA LYS A 74 -7.89 -12.28 3.60
C LYS A 74 -7.28 -13.63 3.95
N ASP A 75 -6.80 -13.77 5.17
CA ASP A 75 -6.24 -15.03 5.71
C ASP A 75 -5.13 -15.61 4.80
N GLY A 76 -4.27 -14.74 4.25
CA GLY A 76 -3.20 -15.13 3.34
C GLY A 76 -3.66 -15.52 1.93
N VAL A 77 -4.96 -15.43 1.62
CA VAL A 77 -5.53 -15.70 0.30
C VAL A 77 -5.93 -14.40 -0.37
N LEU A 78 -5.34 -14.16 -1.54
CA LEU A 78 -5.59 -13.03 -2.40
C LEU A 78 -6.58 -13.41 -3.49
N ASN A 79 -7.77 -12.81 -3.44
CA ASN A 79 -8.80 -12.97 -4.47
C ASN A 79 -8.90 -11.67 -5.26
N LEU A 80 -8.58 -11.70 -6.56
CA LEU A 80 -8.65 -10.53 -7.44
C LEU A 80 -9.58 -10.77 -8.61
N GLN A 81 -10.31 -9.74 -9.00
CA GLN A 81 -10.99 -9.67 -10.29
C GLN A 81 -10.13 -8.91 -11.27
N GLU A 82 -9.98 -9.48 -12.45
CA GLU A 82 -9.37 -8.84 -13.60
C GLU A 82 -10.44 -8.07 -14.38
N ARG A 83 -10.17 -6.80 -14.67
CA ARG A 83 -11.06 -5.93 -15.44
C ARG A 83 -10.33 -5.34 -16.63
N ALA A 84 -11.00 -5.34 -17.78
CA ALA A 84 -10.51 -4.73 -19.01
C ALA A 84 -11.59 -3.80 -19.59
N TYR A 85 -11.17 -2.73 -20.27
CA TYR A 85 -12.10 -1.84 -20.95
C TYR A 85 -12.62 -2.49 -22.24
N ASN A 86 -13.93 -2.65 -22.35
CA ASN A 86 -14.59 -3.11 -23.56
C ASN A 86 -15.03 -1.89 -24.39
N ALA A 87 -14.31 -1.60 -25.48
CA ALA A 87 -14.58 -0.46 -26.34
C ALA A 87 -15.98 -0.51 -26.99
N ALA A 88 -16.45 -1.71 -27.36
CA ALA A 88 -17.77 -1.88 -27.99
C ALA A 88 -18.91 -1.55 -27.01
N LYS A 89 -18.76 -1.91 -25.75
CA LYS A 89 -19.76 -1.66 -24.69
C LYS A 89 -19.49 -0.41 -23.86
N ARG A 90 -18.40 0.29 -24.13
CA ARG A 90 -17.91 1.50 -23.44
C ARG A 90 -17.83 1.36 -21.90
N LYS A 91 -17.49 0.17 -21.39
CA LYS A 91 -17.44 -0.11 -19.95
C LYS A 91 -16.33 -1.09 -19.59
N TYR A 92 -15.90 -1.06 -18.34
CA TYR A 92 -15.01 -2.08 -17.78
C TYR A 92 -15.79 -3.34 -17.45
N GLU A 93 -15.35 -4.47 -18.00
CA GLU A 93 -15.94 -5.78 -17.74
C GLU A 93 -14.92 -6.69 -17.04
N THR A 94 -15.41 -7.57 -16.18
CA THR A 94 -14.58 -8.61 -15.58
C THR A 94 -14.20 -9.62 -16.66
N THR A 95 -12.90 -9.83 -16.87
CA THR A 95 -12.35 -10.72 -17.91
C THR A 95 -11.68 -11.96 -17.33
N GLY A 96 -11.44 -11.98 -16.03
CA GLY A 96 -10.86 -13.10 -15.31
C GLY A 96 -10.90 -12.90 -13.79
N SER A 97 -10.51 -13.94 -13.06
CA SER A 97 -10.36 -13.91 -11.62
C SER A 97 -9.11 -14.67 -11.20
N PHE A 98 -8.36 -14.10 -10.26
CA PHE A 98 -7.25 -14.73 -9.59
C PHE A 98 -7.67 -15.23 -8.20
N ARG A 99 -7.16 -16.41 -7.84
CA ARG A 99 -7.15 -16.90 -6.46
C ARG A 99 -5.73 -17.35 -6.16
N LEU A 100 -5.03 -16.59 -5.34
CA LEU A 100 -3.59 -16.73 -5.08
C LEU A 100 -3.34 -16.86 -3.58
N ASN A 101 -2.45 -17.75 -3.18
CA ASN A 101 -1.89 -17.77 -1.84
C ASN A 101 -0.74 -16.76 -1.79
N TYR A 102 -0.76 -15.90 -0.79
CA TYR A 102 0.27 -14.89 -0.53
C TYR A 102 1.23 -15.40 0.54
N ILE A 103 2.36 -15.94 0.08
CA ILE A 103 3.31 -16.71 0.90
C ILE A 103 4.51 -15.83 1.22
N ASP A 104 4.85 -15.73 2.50
CA ASP A 104 6.00 -14.98 3.04
C ASP A 104 6.07 -13.51 2.59
N GLN A 105 4.95 -12.95 2.13
CA GLN A 105 4.86 -11.62 1.51
C GLN A 105 5.70 -11.44 0.22
N ILE A 106 6.31 -12.51 -0.30
CA ILE A 106 7.22 -12.46 -1.45
C ILE A 106 6.81 -13.37 -2.60
N TYR A 107 5.89 -14.30 -2.39
CA TYR A 107 5.40 -15.20 -3.44
C TYR A 107 3.89 -15.17 -3.56
N LEU A 108 3.41 -15.23 -4.80
CA LEU A 108 2.01 -15.46 -5.12
C LEU A 108 1.90 -16.73 -5.95
N SER A 109 1.12 -17.70 -5.46
CA SER A 109 0.89 -18.95 -6.18
C SER A 109 -0.58 -19.35 -6.15
N GLY A 110 -1.13 -19.77 -7.28
CA GLY A 110 -2.51 -20.23 -7.32
C GLY A 110 -3.01 -20.36 -8.75
N SER A 111 -4.17 -19.79 -9.02
CA SER A 111 -4.82 -19.93 -10.33
C SER A 111 -5.47 -18.66 -10.83
N TRP A 112 -5.56 -18.55 -12.16
CA TRP A 112 -6.38 -17.61 -12.89
C TRP A 112 -7.46 -18.35 -13.68
N GLN A 113 -8.65 -17.79 -13.78
CA GLN A 113 -9.76 -18.39 -14.53
C GLN A 113 -10.56 -17.31 -15.27
N LYS A 114 -11.02 -17.64 -16.48
CA LYS A 114 -12.03 -16.81 -17.19
C LYS A 114 -13.40 -16.87 -16.51
N PRO A 115 -14.24 -15.84 -16.66
CA PRO A 115 -15.61 -15.80 -16.16
C PRO A 115 -16.54 -16.67 -17.05
N SER A 116 -16.32 -17.98 -17.06
CA SER A 116 -17.16 -18.97 -17.73
C SER A 116 -17.22 -20.25 -16.90
N LYS A 117 -18.40 -20.87 -16.84
CA LYS A 117 -18.70 -22.04 -15.96
C LYS A 117 -17.75 -23.22 -16.16
N ASN A 118 -17.14 -23.38 -17.34
CA ASN A 118 -16.24 -24.48 -17.68
C ASN A 118 -14.85 -24.01 -18.12
N ALA A 119 -14.46 -22.79 -17.75
CA ALA A 119 -13.13 -22.29 -18.07
C ALA A 119 -12.04 -23.07 -17.32
N LEU A 120 -11.00 -23.48 -18.03
CA LEU A 120 -9.80 -24.09 -17.45
C LEU A 120 -9.12 -23.10 -16.48
N TYR A 121 -8.61 -23.65 -15.38
CA TYR A 121 -7.73 -22.94 -14.45
C TYR A 121 -6.32 -22.89 -15.02
N LEU A 122 -5.76 -21.69 -15.14
CA LEU A 122 -4.36 -21.48 -15.48
C LEU A 122 -3.56 -21.32 -14.20
N THR A 123 -2.45 -22.05 -14.08
CA THR A 123 -1.58 -21.96 -12.91
C THR A 123 -0.89 -20.60 -12.87
N VAL A 124 -0.80 -19.96 -11.72
CA VAL A 124 -0.11 -18.67 -11.55
C VAL A 124 1.03 -18.85 -10.55
N LYS A 125 2.22 -18.37 -10.91
CA LYS A 125 3.41 -18.34 -10.04
C LYS A 125 4.13 -17.02 -10.23
N LEU A 126 4.20 -16.22 -9.17
CA LEU A 126 4.85 -14.91 -9.18
C LEU A 126 5.74 -14.76 -7.95
N SER A 127 6.82 -14.01 -8.12
CA SER A 127 7.75 -13.61 -7.07
C SER A 127 7.86 -12.09 -7.02
N ALA A 128 7.95 -11.52 -5.82
CA ALA A 128 8.23 -10.11 -5.61
C ALA A 128 9.58 -9.76 -6.26
N ARG A 129 9.63 -8.62 -6.94
CA ARG A 129 10.85 -8.05 -7.50
C ARG A 129 11.65 -7.32 -6.44
N GLU A 130 10.97 -6.80 -5.42
CA GLU A 130 11.59 -6.15 -4.27
C GLU A 130 12.26 -7.20 -3.37
N ASN A 131 13.45 -6.86 -2.87
CA ASN A 131 14.07 -7.61 -1.79
C ASN A 131 13.44 -7.20 -0.45
N LEU A 132 12.25 -7.74 -0.15
CA LEU A 132 11.54 -7.43 1.09
C LEU A 132 12.27 -7.95 2.34
N LYS A 133 13.16 -8.94 2.22
CA LYS A 133 14.01 -9.40 3.32
C LYS A 133 15.09 -8.36 3.70
N ALA A 134 15.52 -7.52 2.75
CA ALA A 134 16.41 -6.40 3.05
C ALA A 134 15.66 -5.20 3.69
N PHE A 135 14.34 -5.10 3.48
CA PHE A 135 13.50 -4.05 4.03
C PHE A 135 12.74 -4.54 5.27
N ASN A 136 13.42 -4.57 6.43
CA ASN A 136 12.75 -4.76 7.71
C ASN A 136 12.47 -3.40 8.37
N PRO A 137 11.27 -2.80 8.23
CA PRO A 137 10.99 -1.45 8.72
C PRO A 137 11.17 -1.30 10.24
N SER A 138 11.13 -2.38 11.02
CA SER A 138 11.43 -2.33 12.46
C SER A 138 12.90 -2.03 12.77
N ASN A 139 13.82 -2.26 11.83
CA ASN A 139 15.23 -1.88 11.94
C ASN A 139 15.48 -0.42 11.54
N TYR A 140 14.48 0.28 11.00
CA TYR A 140 14.60 1.63 10.48
C TYR A 140 14.08 2.62 11.52
N VAL A 141 14.96 3.54 11.94
CA VAL A 141 14.55 4.69 12.75
C VAL A 141 14.64 5.93 11.89
N PHE A 142 13.50 6.61 11.72
CA PHE A 142 13.41 7.88 11.02
C PHE A 142 13.52 9.02 12.03
N GLN A 143 14.52 9.87 11.86
CA GLN A 143 14.66 11.10 12.64
C GLN A 143 14.55 12.28 11.71
N TYR A 144 13.64 13.21 12.00
CA TYR A 144 13.54 14.44 11.25
C TYR A 144 13.86 15.64 12.13
N VAL A 145 14.48 16.66 11.51
CA VAL A 145 14.68 17.97 12.10
C VAL A 145 13.80 18.94 11.33
N ARG A 146 13.05 19.75 12.06
CA ARG A 146 12.11 20.70 11.50
C ARG A 146 12.26 22.06 12.18
N ASN A 147 12.06 23.13 11.43
CA ASN A 147 11.96 24.48 11.96
C ASN A 147 10.53 24.97 11.84
N ARG A 148 10.10 25.85 12.76
CA ARG A 148 8.86 26.58 12.53
C ARG A 148 9.07 27.51 11.35
N VAL A 149 8.09 27.57 10.45
CA VAL A 149 8.12 28.50 9.33
C VAL A 149 8.16 29.93 9.90
N LYS A 150 9.13 30.73 9.45
CA LYS A 150 9.21 32.15 9.79
C LYS A 150 8.49 32.94 8.70
N LEU A 151 7.19 33.11 8.84
CA LEU A 151 6.41 34.02 7.99
C LEU A 151 6.17 35.32 8.75
N ASP A 152 6.27 36.45 8.03
CA ASP A 152 5.96 37.79 8.58
C ASP A 152 4.49 37.91 9.02
N TYR A 153 3.62 37.03 8.48
CA TYR A 153 2.24 36.85 8.89
C TYR A 153 1.91 35.34 8.93
N ILE A 154 1.64 34.81 10.12
CA ILE A 154 1.23 33.41 10.32
C ILE A 154 -0.28 33.42 10.64
N PRO A 155 -1.16 33.04 9.70
CA PRO A 155 -2.58 32.86 10.02
C PRO A 155 -2.75 31.72 11.06
N ALA A 156 -3.83 31.75 11.84
CA ALA A 156 -3.97 30.89 13.03
C ALA A 156 -3.99 29.36 12.73
N ASP A 157 -4.30 29.00 11.49
CA ASP A 157 -4.22 27.64 10.95
C ASP A 157 -2.80 27.24 10.54
N ALA A 158 -1.91 28.21 10.32
CA ALA A 158 -0.55 28.01 9.86
C ALA A 158 0.52 27.91 10.95
N GLN A 159 0.15 28.13 12.22
CA GLN A 159 1.06 28.03 13.38
C GLN A 159 1.64 26.62 13.62
N TYR A 160 1.11 25.61 12.93
CA TYR A 160 1.56 24.22 13.01
C TYR A 160 2.36 23.76 11.79
N TYR A 161 2.60 24.63 10.80
CA TYR A 161 3.49 24.30 9.70
C TYR A 161 4.94 24.32 10.16
N PHE A 162 5.73 23.39 9.62
CA PHE A 162 7.14 23.29 9.87
C PHE A 162 7.87 23.02 8.57
N ASP A 163 8.98 23.74 8.35
CA ASP A 163 9.92 23.44 7.29
C ASP A 163 10.70 22.21 7.70
N LEU A 164 10.67 21.18 6.85
CA LEU A 164 11.47 19.98 7.05
C LEU A 164 12.92 20.28 6.66
N ILE A 165 13.81 20.38 7.63
CA ILE A 165 15.23 20.70 7.38
C ILE A 165 15.98 19.46 6.93
N SER A 166 15.73 18.34 7.60
CA SER A 166 16.39 17.08 7.29
C SER A 166 15.55 15.87 7.69
N LEU A 167 15.74 14.79 6.94
CA LEU A 167 15.25 13.46 7.26
C LEU A 167 16.45 12.50 7.27
N LYS A 168 16.74 11.93 8.42
CA LYS A 168 17.79 10.92 8.61
C LYS A 168 17.16 9.56 8.79
N VAL A 169 17.73 8.57 8.10
CA VAL A 169 17.29 7.19 8.14
C VAL A 169 18.42 6.34 8.73
N PHE A 170 18.14 5.72 9.86
CA PHE A 170 19.07 4.84 10.56
C PHE A 170 18.66 3.39 10.35
N ILE A 171 19.64 2.51 10.10
CA ILE A 171 19.46 1.06 10.11
C ILE A 171 20.39 0.48 11.17
N ASN A 172 19.86 -0.31 12.11
CA ASN A 172 20.64 -0.94 13.19
C ASN A 172 21.52 0.08 13.94
N LYS A 173 20.91 1.21 14.34
CA LYS A 173 21.55 2.35 15.04
C LYS A 173 22.61 3.11 14.22
N SER A 174 22.90 2.72 12.98
CA SER A 174 23.83 3.42 12.09
C SER A 174 23.07 4.29 11.09
N MET A 175 23.46 5.55 10.93
CA MET A 175 22.87 6.42 9.91
C MET A 175 23.26 5.91 8.52
N ARG A 176 22.26 5.65 7.66
CA ARG A 176 22.49 5.15 6.29
C ARG A 176 22.24 6.21 5.24
N TRP A 177 21.21 7.02 5.47
CA TRP A 177 20.87 8.11 4.57
C TRP A 177 20.55 9.36 5.38
N ALA A 178 20.90 10.50 4.81
CA ALA A 178 20.51 11.81 5.29
C ALA A 178 20.05 12.61 4.07
N PHE A 179 18.78 12.99 4.09
CA PHE A 179 18.17 13.88 3.11
C PHE A 179 18.14 15.28 3.71
N THR A 180 18.66 16.25 2.98
CA THR A 180 18.79 17.65 3.37
C THR A 180 18.49 18.54 2.17
N GLY A 181 18.16 19.81 2.41
CA GLY A 181 17.90 20.76 1.32
C GLY A 181 16.52 20.58 0.69
N PHE A 182 15.53 20.23 1.52
CA PHE A 182 14.14 20.37 1.12
C PHE A 182 13.86 21.87 0.99
N ASN A 183 13.81 22.33 -0.26
CA ASN A 183 13.39 23.67 -0.62
C ASN A 183 11.99 23.56 -1.24
N ASP A 184 11.16 24.57 -1.02
CA ASP A 184 9.86 24.72 -1.67
C ASP A 184 10.01 25.04 -3.17
#